data_AF-A0A968TSF7-F1
#
_entry.id   AF-A0A968TSF7-F1
#
_cell.length_a   1.000
_cell.length_b   1.000
_cell.length_c   1.000
_cell.angle_alpha   90.00
_cell.angle_beta   90.00
_cell.angle_gamma   90.00
#
_symmetry.space_group_name_H-M   'P 1'
#
loop_
_entity.id
_entity.type
_entity.pdbx_description
1 polymer ?
#
loop_
_entity_poly.entity_id
_entity_poly.type
_entity_poly.pdbx_seq_one_letter_code
_entity_poly.pdbx_strand_id
1 'polypeptide(L)' 'MWKKGSVTVNGVSLTVNEAEIDSFTVGLIPETLKRTNLGALKVGDPVNLEVDNLARGLIRWAELQETRKA' A
#
# COMPACT_ATOMS: atom_id res chain seq x y z
N MET A 1 -3.10 5.10 -4.03
CA MET A 1 -2.00 4.16 -4.37
C MET A 1 -1.91 4.03 -5.88
N TRP A 2 -0.80 3.58 -6.47
CA TRP A 2 -0.68 3.40 -7.92
C TRP A 2 -0.22 1.99 -8.26
N LYS A 3 -0.57 1.53 -9.48
CA LYS A 3 -0.15 0.24 -10.03
C LYS A 3 1.38 0.13 -10.03
N LYS A 4 1.92 -1.00 -9.55
CA LYS A 4 3.35 -1.25 -9.31
C LYS A 4 3.97 -0.43 -8.17
N GLY A 5 3.18 0.30 -7.39
CA GLY A 5 3.63 0.89 -6.13
C GLY A 5 3.84 -0.17 -5.04
N SER A 6 4.51 0.23 -3.97
CA SER A 6 4.70 -0.59 -2.77
C SER A 6 3.63 -0.26 -1.73
N VAL A 7 3.18 -1.28 -1.00
CA VAL A 7 2.27 -1.16 0.14
C VAL A 7 2.67 -2.15 1.21
N THR A 8 2.47 -1.80 2.48
CA THR A 8 2.69 -2.72 3.59
C THR A 8 1.35 -3.08 4.22
N VAL A 9 1.08 -4.38 4.34
CA VAL A 9 -0.15 -4.93 4.96
C VAL A 9 0.26 -5.82 6.12
N ASN A 10 -0.18 -5.48 7.34
CA ASN A 10 0.24 -6.16 8.57
C ASN A 10 1.78 -6.31 8.70
N GLY A 11 2.53 -5.28 8.30
CA GLY A 11 4.00 -5.31 8.31
C GLY A 11 4.64 -6.09 7.16
N VAL A 12 3.86 -6.66 6.24
CA VAL A 12 4.36 -7.39 5.07
C VAL A 12 4.44 -6.46 3.87
N SER A 13 5.64 -6.28 3.32
CA SER A 13 5.87 -5.49 2.10
C SER A 13 5.36 -6.24 0.87
N LEU A 14 4.50 -5.58 0.08
CA LEU A 14 3.80 -6.14 -1.07
C LEU A 14 3.79 -5.16 -2.24
N THR A 15 3.69 -5.71 -3.45
CA THR A 15 3.56 -4.94 -4.69
C THR A 15 2.09 -4.82 -5.10
N VAL A 16 1.64 -3.60 -5.36
CA VAL A 16 0.28 -3.33 -5.86
C VAL A 16 0.16 -3.79 -7.31
N ASN A 17 -0.77 -4.71 -7.58
CA ASN A 17 -1.05 -5.22 -8.92
C ASN A 17 -2.02 -4.30 -9.68
N GLU A 18 -3.10 -3.92 -9.03
CA GLU A 18 -4.12 -2.99 -9.53
C GLU A 18 -4.54 -2.04 -8.41
N ALA A 19 -4.92 -0.83 -8.79
CA ALA A 19 -5.31 0.22 -7.86
C ALA A 19 -6.54 0.93 -8.41
N GLU A 20 -7.57 1.00 -7.59
CA GLU A 20 -8.81 1.73 -7.81
C GLU A 20 -8.86 2.92 -6.82
N ILE A 21 -9.98 3.65 -6.82
CA ILE A 21 -10.17 4.83 -5.95
C ILE A 21 -10.10 4.46 -4.47
N ASP A 22 -10.74 3.36 -4.07
CA ASP A 22 -10.94 2.95 -2.68
C ASP A 22 -10.43 1.54 -2.38
N SER A 23 -9.81 0.88 -3.36
CA SER A 23 -9.35 -0.51 -3.25
C SER A 23 -8.10 -0.77 -4.06
N PHE A 24 -7.39 -1.84 -3.73
CA PHE A 24 -6.21 -2.29 -4.45
C PHE A 24 -6.07 -3.81 -4.35
N THR A 25 -5.34 -4.40 -5.28
CA THR A 25 -5.05 -5.84 -5.29
C THR A 25 -3.55 -6.09 -5.14
N VAL A 26 -3.22 -7.21 -4.50
CA VAL A 26 -1.85 -7.69 -4.29
C VAL A 26 -1.77 -9.17 -4.60
N GLY A 27 -0.61 -9.62 -5.08
CA GLY A 27 -0.32 -11.04 -5.27
C GLY A 27 0.40 -11.59 -4.05
N LEU A 28 -0.05 -12.74 -3.53
CA LEU A 28 0.61 -13.46 -2.44
C LEU A 28 1.20 -14.76 -2.98
N ILE A 29 2.52 -14.93 -2.83
CA ILE A 29 3.19 -16.19 -3.15
C ILE A 29 3.03 -17.19 -2.00
N PRO A 30 3.18 -18.51 -2.25
CA PRO A 30 3.02 -19.53 -1.21
C PRO A 30 3.86 -19.30 0.04
N GLU A 31 5.09 -18.78 -0.10
CA GLU A 31 5.97 -18.51 1.04
C GLU A 31 5.42 -17.39 1.93
N THR A 32 4.89 -16.32 1.34
CA THR A 32 4.25 -15.21 2.08
C THR A 32 3.01 -15.71 2.84
N LEU A 33 2.19 -16.55 2.20
CA LEU A 33 1.02 -17.15 2.84
C LEU A 33 1.40 -18.02 4.05
N LYS A 34 2.51 -18.76 3.96
CA LYS A 34 2.99 -19.64 5.04
C LYS A 34 3.67 -18.89 6.19
N ARG A 35 4.36 -17.79 5.90
CA ARG A 35 5.19 -17.07 6.89
C ARG A 35 4.51 -15.88 7.55
N THR A 36 3.35 -15.47 7.09
CA THR A 36 2.66 -14.26 7.56
C THR A 36 1.24 -14.59 7.99
N ASN A 37 0.59 -13.65 8.69
CA ASN A 37 -0.82 -13.83 9.05
C ASN A 37 -1.78 -13.69 7.84
N LEU A 38 -1.29 -13.23 6.69
CA LEU A 38 -2.12 -12.92 5.52
C LEU A 38 -2.83 -14.15 4.95
N GLY A 39 -2.25 -15.35 5.10
CA GLY A 39 -2.87 -16.59 4.63
C GLY A 39 -4.09 -17.05 5.45
N ALA A 40 -4.30 -16.47 6.64
CA ALA A 40 -5.42 -16.80 7.52
C ALA A 40 -6.56 -15.75 7.48
N LEU A 41 -6.33 -14.61 6.82
CA LEU A 41 -7.30 -13.53 6.72
C LEU A 41 -8.52 -13.95 5.90
N LYS A 42 -9.68 -13.45 6.32
CA LYS A 42 -10.96 -13.60 5.65
C LYS A 42 -11.49 -12.24 5.24
N VAL A 43 -12.47 -12.25 4.33
CA VAL A 43 -13.19 -11.03 3.94
C VAL A 43 -13.82 -10.39 5.18
N GLY A 44 -13.54 -9.10 5.37
CA GLY A 44 -14.01 -8.32 6.52
C GLY A 44 -13.02 -8.22 7.68
N ASP A 45 -11.93 -9.01 7.68
CA ASP A 45 -10.90 -8.89 8.71
C ASP A 45 -10.17 -7.55 8.61
N PRO A 46 -9.97 -6.82 9.72
CA PRO A 46 -9.21 -5.60 9.71
C PRO A 46 -7.71 -5.90 9.48
N VAL A 47 -7.04 -5.00 8.78
CA VAL A 47 -5.59 -5.06 8.54
C VAL A 47 -4.96 -3.70 8.81
N ASN A 48 -3.70 -3.73 9.24
CA ASN A 48 -2.88 -2.52 9.33
C ASN A 48 -2.33 -2.20 7.94
N LEU A 49 -2.61 -0.99 7.45
CA LEU A 49 -2.11 -0.50 6.17
C LEU A 49 -1.09 0.61 6.41
N GLU A 50 0.08 0.46 5.80
CA GLU A 50 1.09 1.50 5.76
C GLU A 50 1.42 1.83 4.29
N VAL A 51 1.36 3.13 3.97
CA VAL A 51 1.71 3.66 2.64
C VAL A 51 3.20 3.94 2.55
N ASP A 52 3.75 3.88 1.34
CA ASP A 52 5.15 4.21 1.10
C ASP A 52 5.47 5.65 1.56
N ASN A 53 6.46 5.79 2.44
CA ASN A 53 6.91 7.08 2.94
C ASN A 53 7.45 7.98 1.82
N LEU A 54 8.02 7.43 0.75
CA LEU A 54 8.43 8.19 -0.42
C LEU A 54 7.23 8.78 -1.14
N ALA A 55 6.18 7.97 -1.35
CA ALA A 55 4.94 8.43 -1.95
C ALA A 55 4.34 9.59 -1.14
N ARG A 56 4.29 9.43 0.19
CA ARG A 56 3.80 10.46 1.10
C ARG A 56 4.66 11.73 1.05
N GLY A 57 5.99 11.58 1.02
CA GLY A 57 6.93 12.68 0.93
C GLY A 57 6.79 13.48 -0.37
N LEU A 58 6.60 12.79 -1.50
CA LEU A 58 6.39 13.41 -2.81
C LEU A 58 5.09 14.20 -2.87
N ILE A 59 3.99 13.64 -2.35
CA ILE A 59 2.70 14.35 -2.27
C ILE A 59 2.87 15.62 -1.43
N ARG A 60 3.48 15.49 -0.25
CA ARG A 60 3.72 16.63 0.63
C ARG A 60 4.61 17.69 -0.03
N TRP A 61 5.63 17.27 -0.76
CA TRP A 61 6.51 18.19 -1.50
C TRP A 61 5.75 18.92 -2.61
N ALA A 62 4.89 18.23 -3.36
CA ALA A 62 4.08 18.83 -4.42
C ALA A 62 3.13 19.91 -3.86
N GLU A 63 2.41 19.61 -2.78
CA GLU A 63 1.54 20.58 -2.08
C GLU A 63 2.30 21.87 -1.69
N LEU A 64 3.52 21.71 -1.17
CA LEU A 64 4.36 22.83 -0.75
C LEU A 64 4.83 23.69 -1.93
N GLN A 65 5.01 23.11 -3.13
CA GLN A 65 5.36 23.90 -4.31
C GLN A 65 4.17 24.72 -4.82
N GLU A 66 2.95 24.21 -4.71
CA GLU A 66 1.74 24.96 -5.06
C GLU A 66 1.52 26.14 -4.10
N THR A 67 1.69 25.92 -2.80
CA THR A 67 1.58 27.00 -1.80
C THR A 67 2.67 28.07 -1.95
N ARG A 68 3.86 27.74 -2.47
CA ARG A 68 4.94 28.72 -2.72
C ARG A 68 4.77 29.52 -4.01
N LYS A 69 3.88 29.08 -4.91
CA LYS A 69 3.59 29.77 -6.18
C LYS A 69 2.37 30.70 -6.10
N ALA A 70 1.50 30.49 -5.11
CA ALA A 70 0.39 31.36 -4.76
C ALA A 70 0.88 32.57 -3.94
#